data_AF-A0A845ZVM3-F1
#
_entry.id   AF-A0A845ZVM3-F1
#
_cell.length_a   1.000
_cell.length_b   1.000
_cell.length_c   1.000
_cell.angle_alpha   90.00
_cell.angle_beta   90.00
_cell.angle_gamma   90.00
#
_symmetry.space_group_name_H-M   'P 1'
#
loop_
_entity.id
_entity.type
_entity.pdbx_description
1 polymer ?
#
loop_
_entity_poly.entity_id
_entity_poly.type
_entity_poly.pdbx_seq_one_letter_code
_entity_poly.pdbx_strand_id
1 'polypeptide(L)'
;TREAFPENHAETLFQLGIAYQDSQQSLLAYTTFNSAIATVESLQEEMVSGEESKRRHREKWNELYSIMVEVCVDLDKINEALDYAEQSKNRYLVEEIISRELKSIFPANVVTKLKKYRNKIARGQKQIHNGKAKKTTALAKRIQGLRQQHNELKNRYFPIASGFQFEQFQNKLDHHTAIVEFYITRNKLVTFVFTRNLVWYSQLKDLDKLVDWANGYLKAYSTKKYHYEKHLTTRLHSLAQILLIDDIIQQIPPECDRLILIPHRFLHLFPLHALPITSQQGEGNPKIIMERFPAGVSYAPSCQLLQLVQTRKRPEEFTHLFAVQNPSGDLDYTPIEVDVVKGYFNPPPDTEILVENAP
;
A
#
# COMPACT_ATOMS: atom_id res chain seq x y z
N THR A 1 -4.28 -25.73 -17.92
CA THR A 1 -3.44 -24.76 -18.67
C THR A 1 -3.95 -23.36 -18.40
N ARG A 2 -3.12 -22.33 -18.60
CA ARG A 2 -3.50 -20.92 -18.43
C ARG A 2 -4.79 -20.53 -19.19
N GLU A 3 -5.06 -21.16 -20.33
CA GLU A 3 -6.18 -20.79 -21.20
C GLU A 3 -7.51 -21.47 -20.82
N ALA A 4 -7.48 -22.73 -20.39
CA ALA A 4 -8.69 -23.51 -20.12
C ALA A 4 -9.11 -23.45 -18.64
N PHE A 5 -8.13 -23.48 -17.72
CA PHE A 5 -8.34 -23.52 -16.27
C PHE A 5 -7.30 -22.64 -15.57
N PRO A 6 -7.44 -21.30 -15.69
CA PRO A 6 -6.43 -20.36 -15.22
C PRO A 6 -6.21 -20.40 -13.70
N GLU A 7 -7.26 -20.62 -12.90
CA GLU A 7 -7.13 -20.74 -11.43
C GLU A 7 -6.32 -21.97 -11.03
N ASN A 8 -6.70 -23.16 -11.51
CA ASN A 8 -5.95 -24.40 -11.25
C ASN A 8 -4.52 -24.32 -11.76
N HIS A 9 -4.29 -23.61 -12.87
CA HIS A 9 -2.96 -23.38 -13.40
C HIS A 9 -2.12 -22.49 -12.48
N ALA A 10 -2.66 -21.38 -11.99
CA ALA A 10 -1.99 -20.53 -11.01
C ALA A 10 -1.68 -21.29 -9.72
N GLU A 11 -2.59 -22.15 -9.26
CA GLU A 11 -2.42 -22.94 -8.04
C GLU A 11 -1.34 -24.00 -8.19
N THR A 12 -1.31 -24.67 -9.35
CA THR A 12 -0.25 -25.63 -9.68
C THR A 12 1.12 -24.96 -9.73
N LEU A 13 1.22 -23.79 -10.39
CA LEU A 13 2.46 -23.02 -10.44
C LEU A 13 2.87 -22.52 -9.05
N PHE A 14 1.91 -22.12 -8.22
CA PHE A 14 2.19 -21.71 -6.86
C PHE A 14 2.83 -22.85 -6.05
N GLN A 15 2.24 -24.04 -6.07
CA GLN A 15 2.80 -25.21 -5.39
C GLN A 15 4.16 -25.64 -5.95
N LEU A 16 4.34 -25.57 -7.26
CA LEU A 16 5.63 -25.84 -7.90
C LEU A 16 6.71 -24.83 -7.49
N GLY A 17 6.36 -23.55 -7.40
CA GLY A 17 7.27 -22.50 -6.94
C GLY A 17 7.70 -22.71 -5.48
N ILE A 18 6.79 -23.16 -4.61
CA ILE A 18 7.12 -23.54 -3.22
C ILE A 18 8.12 -24.69 -3.22
N ALA A 19 7.87 -25.76 -3.99
CA ALA A 19 8.80 -26.88 -4.07
C ALA A 19 10.20 -26.47 -4.56
N TYR A 20 10.29 -25.52 -5.49
CA TYR A 20 11.59 -24.94 -5.89
C TYR A 20 12.24 -24.12 -4.78
N GLN A 21 11.47 -23.35 -4.00
CA GLN A 21 11.98 -22.58 -2.87
C GLN A 21 12.54 -23.51 -1.79
N ASP A 22 11.82 -24.58 -1.43
CA ASP A 22 12.25 -25.59 -0.46
C ASP A 22 13.52 -26.33 -0.91
N SER A 23 13.68 -26.48 -2.23
CA SER A 23 14.86 -27.07 -2.86
C SER A 23 16.00 -26.06 -3.10
N GLN A 24 15.89 -24.83 -2.58
CA GLN A 24 16.86 -23.73 -2.74
C GLN A 24 17.13 -23.30 -4.20
N GLN A 25 16.17 -23.52 -5.10
CA GLN A 25 16.24 -23.15 -6.51
C GLN A 25 15.56 -21.79 -6.74
N SER A 26 16.12 -20.73 -6.15
CA SER A 26 15.49 -19.40 -6.08
C SER A 26 15.11 -18.80 -7.45
N LEU A 27 15.92 -19.02 -8.49
CA LEU A 27 15.61 -18.52 -9.84
C LEU A 27 14.41 -19.25 -10.49
N LEU A 28 14.30 -20.56 -10.26
CA LEU A 28 13.16 -21.35 -10.75
C LEU A 28 11.90 -21.03 -9.97
N ALA A 29 12.02 -20.83 -8.65
CA ALA A 29 10.92 -20.31 -7.83
C ALA A 29 10.43 -18.96 -8.35
N TYR A 30 11.34 -18.00 -8.58
CA TYR A 30 11.03 -16.67 -9.13
C TYR A 30 10.26 -16.74 -10.45
N THR A 31 10.79 -17.49 -11.42
CA THR A 31 10.18 -17.57 -12.76
C THR A 31 8.80 -18.25 -12.73
N THR A 32 8.63 -19.24 -11.86
CA THR A 32 7.37 -19.95 -11.65
C THR A 32 6.33 -19.07 -10.97
N PHE A 33 6.70 -18.38 -9.87
CA PHE A 33 5.81 -17.45 -9.17
C PHE A 33 5.41 -16.26 -10.06
N ASN A 34 6.35 -15.68 -10.81
CA ASN A 34 6.03 -14.62 -11.77
C ASN A 34 4.98 -15.09 -12.80
N SER A 35 5.09 -16.33 -13.28
CA SER A 35 4.11 -16.93 -14.20
C SER A 35 2.74 -17.17 -13.54
N ALA A 36 2.72 -17.51 -12.25
CA ALA A 36 1.50 -17.62 -11.46
C ALA A 36 0.84 -16.25 -11.27
N ILE A 37 1.60 -15.22 -10.88
CA ILE A 37 1.13 -13.83 -10.72
C ILE A 37 0.55 -13.32 -12.04
N ALA A 38 1.24 -13.51 -13.16
CA ALA A 38 0.72 -13.12 -14.47
C ALA A 38 -0.59 -13.84 -14.86
N THR A 39 -0.86 -15.02 -14.28
CA THR A 39 -2.14 -15.72 -14.45
C THR A 39 -3.21 -15.13 -13.54
N VAL A 40 -2.91 -14.89 -12.27
CA VAL A 40 -3.80 -14.26 -11.27
C VAL A 40 -4.23 -12.87 -11.71
N GLU A 41 -3.27 -12.05 -12.17
CA GLU A 41 -3.53 -10.68 -12.60
C GLU A 41 -4.44 -10.62 -13.82
N SER A 42 -4.28 -11.57 -14.76
CA SER A 42 -5.23 -11.71 -15.85
C SER A 42 -6.64 -11.98 -15.31
N LEU A 43 -6.80 -12.88 -14.34
CA LEU A 43 -8.12 -13.22 -13.80
C LEU A 43 -8.78 -12.06 -13.06
N GLN A 44 -8.00 -11.24 -12.34
CA GLN A 44 -8.54 -10.14 -11.55
C GLN A 44 -9.18 -9.03 -12.41
N GLU A 45 -8.61 -8.72 -13.58
CA GLU A 45 -9.20 -7.77 -14.55
C GLU A 45 -10.58 -8.23 -15.08
N GLU A 46 -10.86 -9.52 -14.96
CA GLU A 46 -12.02 -10.21 -15.56
C GLU A 46 -13.19 -10.35 -14.59
N MET A 47 -12.96 -10.15 -13.28
CA MET A 47 -14.01 -10.28 -12.26
C MET A 47 -15.07 -9.19 -12.45
N VAL A 48 -16.18 -9.58 -13.09
CA VAL A 48 -17.42 -8.79 -13.20
C VAL A 48 -18.24 -8.85 -11.90
N SER A 49 -17.95 -9.82 -11.03
CA SER A 49 -18.70 -10.02 -9.77
C SER A 49 -18.39 -8.95 -8.72
N GLY A 50 -19.33 -8.79 -7.79
CA GLY A 50 -19.33 -7.76 -6.75
C GLY A 50 -18.07 -7.74 -5.88
N GLU A 51 -17.95 -6.67 -5.08
CA GLU A 51 -16.77 -6.35 -4.26
C GLU A 51 -16.25 -7.55 -3.44
N GLU A 52 -17.16 -8.40 -2.95
CA GLU A 52 -16.87 -9.55 -2.11
C GLU A 52 -16.11 -10.69 -2.83
N SER A 53 -16.43 -10.98 -4.09
CA SER A 53 -15.71 -12.02 -4.85
C SER A 53 -14.29 -11.59 -5.18
N LYS A 54 -14.10 -10.32 -5.56
CA LYS A 54 -12.77 -9.74 -5.80
C LYS A 54 -11.92 -9.74 -4.54
N ARG A 55 -12.54 -9.45 -3.40
CA ARG A 55 -11.89 -9.52 -2.09
C ARG A 55 -11.39 -10.94 -1.79
N ARG A 56 -12.25 -11.96 -1.91
CA ARG A 56 -11.87 -13.37 -1.67
C ARG A 56 -10.76 -13.85 -2.59
N HIS A 57 -10.78 -13.46 -3.87
CA HIS A 57 -9.72 -13.81 -4.82
C HIS A 57 -8.37 -13.23 -4.39
N ARG A 58 -8.33 -11.97 -3.93
CA ARG A 58 -7.09 -11.36 -3.42
C ARG A 58 -6.60 -12.00 -2.13
N GLU A 59 -7.50 -12.27 -1.18
CA GLU A 59 -7.13 -12.95 0.06
C GLU A 59 -6.48 -14.31 -0.22
N LYS A 60 -6.99 -15.07 -1.21
CA LYS A 60 -6.37 -16.32 -1.67
C LYS A 60 -4.95 -16.13 -2.21
N TRP A 61 -4.71 -15.09 -3.02
CA TRP A 61 -3.44 -14.91 -3.73
C TRP A 61 -2.45 -13.96 -3.05
N ASN A 62 -2.81 -13.32 -1.94
CA ASN A 62 -1.89 -12.43 -1.21
C ASN A 62 -0.60 -13.15 -0.78
N GLU A 63 -0.74 -14.43 -0.41
CA GLU A 63 0.41 -15.27 -0.05
C GLU A 63 1.42 -15.41 -1.21
N LEU A 64 0.94 -15.54 -2.45
CA LEU A 64 1.79 -15.62 -3.64
C LEU A 64 2.66 -14.37 -3.80
N TYR A 65 2.10 -13.18 -3.60
CA TYR A 65 2.88 -11.93 -3.65
C TYR A 65 3.87 -11.83 -2.50
N SER A 66 3.45 -12.17 -1.27
CA SER A 66 4.32 -12.17 -0.11
C SER A 66 5.55 -13.06 -0.31
N ILE A 67 5.37 -14.25 -0.89
CA ILE A 67 6.48 -15.17 -1.19
C ILE A 67 7.33 -14.64 -2.34
N MET A 68 6.72 -14.02 -3.34
CA MET A 68 7.47 -13.40 -4.43
C MET A 68 8.41 -12.31 -3.91
N VAL A 69 7.97 -11.48 -2.96
CA VAL A 69 8.81 -10.48 -2.29
C VAL A 69 10.00 -11.16 -1.59
N GLU A 70 9.77 -12.24 -0.83
CA GLU A 70 10.84 -13.01 -0.18
C GLU A 70 11.87 -13.52 -1.20
N VAL A 71 11.42 -14.13 -2.29
CA VAL A 71 12.29 -14.65 -3.35
C VAL A 71 13.06 -13.53 -4.05
N CYS A 72 12.44 -12.37 -4.27
CA CYS A 72 13.14 -11.21 -4.85
C CYS A 72 14.25 -10.71 -3.91
N VAL A 73 13.99 -10.63 -2.61
CA VAL A 73 14.99 -10.26 -1.60
C VAL A 73 16.14 -11.28 -1.55
N ASP A 74 15.83 -12.58 -1.59
CA ASP A 74 16.84 -13.64 -1.59
C ASP A 74 17.69 -13.65 -2.88
N LEU A 75 17.19 -13.09 -3.97
CA LEU A 75 17.88 -12.92 -5.25
C LEU A 75 18.53 -11.54 -5.43
N ASP A 76 18.52 -10.68 -4.41
CA ASP A 76 19.01 -9.29 -4.46
C ASP A 76 18.31 -8.41 -5.52
N LYS A 77 17.04 -8.74 -5.84
CA LYS A 77 16.17 -8.03 -6.78
C LYS A 77 15.27 -7.05 -6.05
N ILE A 78 15.87 -6.02 -5.45
CA ILE A 78 15.18 -5.15 -4.49
C ILE A 78 14.11 -4.27 -5.14
N ASN A 79 14.34 -3.78 -6.37
CA ASN A 79 13.35 -2.98 -7.10
C ASN A 79 12.11 -3.82 -7.42
N GLU A 80 12.28 -5.06 -7.87
CA GLU A 80 11.16 -5.97 -8.10
C GLU A 80 10.46 -6.37 -6.80
N ALA A 81 11.20 -6.53 -5.69
CA ALA A 81 10.62 -6.80 -4.38
C ALA A 81 9.65 -5.67 -3.97
N LEU A 82 10.04 -4.41 -4.18
CA LEU A 82 9.19 -3.24 -3.94
C LEU A 82 7.97 -3.21 -4.88
N ASP A 83 8.15 -3.53 -6.15
CA ASP A 83 7.03 -3.61 -7.10
C ASP A 83 5.98 -4.65 -6.66
N TYR A 84 6.40 -5.84 -6.26
CA TYR A 84 5.49 -6.88 -5.78
C TYR A 84 4.88 -6.55 -4.40
N ALA A 85 5.64 -5.91 -3.51
CA ALA A 85 5.15 -5.44 -2.22
C ALA A 85 4.01 -4.43 -2.42
N GLU A 86 4.19 -3.46 -3.31
CA GLU A 86 3.19 -2.45 -3.64
C GLU A 86 1.95 -3.05 -4.33
N GLN A 87 2.15 -4.00 -5.26
CA GLN A 87 1.05 -4.72 -5.91
C GLN A 87 0.17 -5.48 -4.91
N SER A 88 0.77 -6.05 -3.86
CA SER A 88 0.04 -6.85 -2.86
C SER A 88 -0.87 -6.01 -1.94
N LYS A 89 -0.53 -4.74 -1.67
CA LYS A 89 -1.17 -3.93 -0.62
C LYS A 89 -2.46 -3.26 -1.08
N ASN A 90 -2.40 -2.45 -2.14
CA ASN A 90 -3.43 -1.43 -2.40
C ASN A 90 -3.98 -1.38 -3.82
N ARG A 91 -3.71 -2.41 -4.64
CA ARG A 91 -4.19 -2.47 -6.03
C ARG A 91 -5.70 -2.25 -6.14
N TYR A 92 -6.50 -2.83 -5.25
CA TYR A 92 -7.96 -2.66 -5.30
C TYR A 92 -8.43 -1.25 -4.95
N LEU A 93 -7.87 -0.64 -3.90
CA LEU A 93 -8.27 0.71 -3.51
C LEU A 93 -7.93 1.69 -4.64
N VAL A 94 -6.76 1.54 -5.25
CA VAL A 94 -6.37 2.32 -6.43
C VAL A 94 -7.32 2.05 -7.60
N GLU A 95 -7.64 0.78 -7.90
CA GLU A 95 -8.62 0.43 -8.93
C GLU A 95 -10.01 1.01 -8.67
N GLU A 96 -10.48 1.06 -7.42
CA GLU A 96 -11.79 1.62 -7.06
C GLU A 96 -11.80 3.15 -7.10
N ILE A 97 -10.72 3.82 -6.68
CA ILE A 97 -10.59 5.26 -6.87
C ILE A 97 -10.62 5.59 -8.36
N ILE A 98 -9.88 4.84 -9.17
CA ILE A 98 -9.89 5.00 -10.63
C ILE A 98 -11.27 4.71 -11.20
N SER A 99 -11.96 3.65 -10.74
CA SER A 99 -13.27 3.25 -11.24
C SER A 99 -14.29 4.38 -11.09
N ARG A 100 -14.26 5.06 -9.93
CA ARG A 100 -15.10 6.21 -9.60
C ARG A 100 -14.71 7.45 -10.40
N GLU A 101 -13.41 7.68 -10.56
CA GLU A 101 -12.86 8.86 -11.24
C GLU A 101 -12.67 8.66 -12.76
N LEU A 102 -13.14 7.55 -13.34
CA LEU A 102 -12.94 7.21 -14.77
C LEU A 102 -13.28 8.36 -15.73
N LYS A 103 -14.35 9.11 -15.45
CA LYS A 103 -14.79 10.23 -16.30
C LYS A 103 -13.93 11.50 -16.12
N SER A 104 -13.28 11.64 -14.97
CA SER A 104 -12.37 12.74 -14.66
C SER A 104 -10.98 12.48 -15.26
N ILE A 105 -10.52 11.22 -15.16
CA ILE A 105 -9.17 10.82 -15.58
C ILE A 105 -9.07 10.59 -17.10
N PHE A 106 -10.11 10.03 -17.73
CA PHE A 106 -10.05 9.61 -19.14
C PHE A 106 -11.01 10.39 -20.04
N PRO A 107 -10.61 10.72 -21.29
CA PRO A 107 -11.52 11.26 -22.29
C PRO A 107 -12.72 10.33 -22.55
N ALA A 108 -13.89 10.90 -22.86
CA ALA A 108 -15.15 10.15 -23.00
C ALA A 108 -15.10 9.00 -24.04
N ASN A 109 -14.37 9.21 -25.15
CA ASN A 109 -14.16 8.19 -26.17
C ASN A 109 -13.30 7.01 -25.65
N VAL A 110 -12.31 7.28 -24.79
CA VAL A 110 -11.47 6.28 -24.14
C VAL A 110 -12.28 5.47 -23.14
N VAL A 111 -13.06 6.12 -22.28
CA VAL A 111 -13.98 5.45 -21.33
C VAL A 111 -14.92 4.50 -22.07
N THR A 112 -15.47 4.93 -23.21
CA THR A 112 -16.37 4.11 -24.03
C THR A 112 -15.66 2.88 -24.62
N LYS A 113 -14.42 3.04 -25.11
CA LYS A 113 -13.59 1.92 -25.59
C LYS A 113 -13.22 0.95 -24.49
N LEU A 114 -12.81 1.43 -23.31
CA LEU A 114 -12.48 0.60 -22.15
C LEU A 114 -13.68 -0.25 -21.72
N LYS A 115 -14.87 0.37 -21.59
CA LYS A 115 -16.13 -0.37 -21.30
C LYS A 115 -16.45 -1.42 -22.38
N LYS A 116 -16.23 -1.10 -23.66
CA LYS A 116 -16.46 -2.03 -24.78
C LYS A 116 -15.53 -3.24 -24.72
N TYR A 117 -14.25 -3.05 -24.42
CA TYR A 117 -13.30 -4.14 -24.23
C TYR A 117 -13.69 -5.04 -23.06
N ARG A 118 -13.97 -4.44 -21.89
CA ARG A 118 -14.42 -5.16 -20.69
C ARG A 118 -15.64 -6.04 -20.96
N ASN A 119 -16.67 -5.50 -21.62
CA ASN A 119 -17.87 -6.25 -21.96
C ASN A 119 -17.62 -7.41 -22.92
N LYS A 120 -16.72 -7.25 -23.90
CA LYS A 120 -16.37 -8.33 -24.84
C LYS A 120 -15.58 -9.45 -24.17
N ILE A 121 -14.64 -9.09 -23.31
CA ILE A 121 -13.83 -10.03 -22.52
C ILE A 121 -14.76 -10.89 -21.64
N ALA A 122 -15.61 -10.24 -20.84
CA ALA A 122 -16.55 -10.91 -19.94
C ALA A 122 -17.51 -11.87 -20.69
N ARG A 123 -18.06 -11.45 -21.82
CA ARG A 123 -18.93 -12.29 -22.65
C ARG A 123 -18.19 -13.51 -23.21
N GLY A 124 -16.96 -13.31 -23.69
CA GLY A 124 -16.13 -14.39 -24.24
C GLY A 124 -15.80 -15.45 -23.20
N GLN A 125 -15.39 -15.04 -22.00
CA GLN A 125 -15.12 -15.99 -20.90
C GLN A 125 -16.35 -16.76 -20.46
N LYS A 126 -17.50 -16.09 -20.33
CA LYS A 126 -18.76 -16.77 -19.98
C LYS A 126 -19.11 -17.87 -20.99
N GLN A 127 -18.77 -17.70 -22.26
CA GLN A 127 -18.94 -18.73 -23.28
C GLN A 127 -17.97 -19.90 -23.12
N ILE A 128 -16.70 -19.63 -22.77
CA ILE A 128 -15.69 -20.66 -22.48
C ILE A 128 -16.08 -21.47 -21.25
N HIS A 129 -16.40 -20.78 -20.14
CA HIS A 129 -16.73 -21.40 -18.86
C HIS A 129 -17.99 -22.28 -18.94
N ASN A 130 -19.03 -21.81 -19.64
CA ASN A 130 -20.27 -22.56 -19.79
C ASN A 130 -20.19 -23.67 -20.86
N GLY A 131 -19.01 -23.96 -21.42
CA GLY A 131 -18.84 -24.94 -22.50
C GLY A 131 -19.58 -24.60 -23.80
N LYS A 132 -20.03 -23.35 -23.98
CA LYS A 132 -20.82 -22.89 -25.14
C LYS A 132 -19.93 -22.44 -26.31
N ALA A 133 -18.62 -22.43 -26.14
CA ALA A 133 -17.68 -21.98 -27.17
C ALA A 133 -17.39 -23.08 -28.19
N LYS A 134 -17.84 -22.90 -29.45
CA LYS A 134 -17.56 -23.84 -30.56
C LYS A 134 -16.07 -23.95 -30.93
N LYS A 135 -15.28 -22.91 -30.66
CA LYS A 135 -13.82 -22.84 -30.91
C LYS A 135 -13.13 -22.19 -29.71
N THR A 136 -12.97 -22.94 -28.62
CA THR A 136 -12.45 -22.45 -27.34
C THR A 136 -11.09 -21.77 -27.48
N THR A 137 -10.13 -22.37 -28.17
CA THR A 137 -8.77 -21.82 -28.34
C THR A 137 -8.75 -20.51 -29.14
N ALA A 138 -9.52 -20.42 -30.22
CA ALA A 138 -9.59 -19.20 -31.02
C ALA A 138 -10.26 -18.04 -30.25
N LEU A 139 -11.29 -18.35 -29.45
CA LEU A 139 -11.96 -17.39 -28.58
C LEU A 139 -11.02 -16.94 -27.45
N ALA A 140 -10.26 -17.86 -26.84
CA ALA A 140 -9.26 -17.54 -25.82
C ALA A 140 -8.19 -16.58 -26.37
N LYS A 141 -7.63 -16.85 -27.54
CA LYS A 141 -6.66 -15.96 -28.22
C LYS A 141 -7.24 -14.58 -28.53
N ARG A 142 -8.51 -14.51 -28.95
CA ARG A 142 -9.20 -13.23 -29.18
C ARG A 142 -9.39 -12.44 -27.88
N ILE A 143 -9.77 -13.11 -26.80
CA ILE A 143 -9.92 -12.49 -25.48
C ILE A 143 -8.56 -11.92 -25.03
N GLN A 144 -7.47 -12.67 -25.19
CA GLN A 144 -6.13 -12.21 -24.88
C GLN A 144 -5.76 -10.93 -25.65
N GLY A 145 -6.02 -10.88 -26.96
CA GLY A 145 -5.78 -9.67 -27.75
C GLY A 145 -6.60 -8.46 -27.28
N LEU A 146 -7.85 -8.68 -26.83
CA LEU A 146 -8.67 -7.61 -26.25
C LEU A 146 -8.14 -7.13 -24.90
N ARG A 147 -7.58 -8.03 -24.06
CA ARG A 147 -6.92 -7.67 -22.80
C ARG A 147 -5.71 -6.78 -23.04
N GLN A 148 -4.85 -7.18 -23.97
CA GLN A 148 -3.67 -6.39 -24.33
C GLN A 148 -4.07 -4.97 -24.79
N GLN A 149 -5.04 -4.85 -25.70
CA GLN A 149 -5.53 -3.55 -26.15
C GLN A 149 -6.17 -2.71 -25.03
N HIS A 150 -6.92 -3.35 -24.13
CA HIS A 150 -7.50 -2.68 -22.98
C HIS A 150 -6.40 -2.10 -22.08
N ASN A 151 -5.36 -2.89 -21.79
CA ASN A 151 -4.29 -2.52 -20.89
C ASN A 151 -3.36 -1.47 -21.49
N GLU A 152 -3.01 -1.58 -22.78
CA GLU A 152 -2.29 -0.54 -23.51
C GLU A 152 -3.04 0.79 -23.52
N LEU A 153 -4.37 0.75 -23.73
CA LEU A 153 -5.19 1.96 -23.71
C LEU A 153 -5.28 2.57 -22.30
N LYS A 154 -5.41 1.75 -21.25
CA LYS A 154 -5.42 2.21 -19.86
C LYS A 154 -4.08 2.83 -19.48
N ASN A 155 -2.98 2.13 -19.78
CA ASN A 155 -1.60 2.55 -19.56
C ASN A 155 -1.25 3.90 -20.16
N ARG A 156 -1.71 4.14 -21.40
CA ARG A 156 -1.40 5.38 -22.12
C ARG A 156 -1.91 6.63 -21.41
N TYR A 157 -3.06 6.54 -20.76
CA TYR A 157 -3.70 7.69 -20.10
C TYR A 157 -3.46 7.70 -18.59
N PHE A 158 -3.20 6.54 -17.99
CA PHE A 158 -2.97 6.44 -16.55
C PHE A 158 -2.04 5.26 -16.20
N PRO A 159 -0.71 5.43 -16.33
CA PRO A 159 0.28 4.36 -16.08
C PRO A 159 0.16 3.75 -14.68
N ILE A 160 -0.22 4.57 -13.68
CA ILE A 160 -0.38 4.18 -12.27
C ILE A 160 -1.44 3.06 -12.11
N ALA A 161 -2.40 2.93 -13.04
CA ALA A 161 -3.49 1.96 -12.95
C ALA A 161 -3.13 0.52 -13.35
N SER A 162 -1.98 0.29 -13.97
CA SER A 162 -1.63 -0.98 -14.61
C SER A 162 -0.45 -1.69 -13.96
N GLY A 163 0.12 -1.07 -12.92
CA GLY A 163 1.24 -1.58 -12.15
C GLY A 163 1.96 -0.42 -11.49
N PHE A 164 2.44 -0.64 -10.27
CA PHE A 164 3.44 0.23 -9.68
C PHE A 164 4.80 -0.10 -10.30
N GLN A 165 5.62 0.93 -10.55
CA GLN A 165 6.99 0.80 -11.04
C GLN A 165 7.88 1.66 -10.15
N PHE A 166 8.63 0.99 -9.29
CA PHE A 166 9.40 1.60 -8.22
C PHE A 166 10.38 2.65 -8.75
N GLU A 167 11.18 2.32 -9.77
CA GLU A 167 12.18 3.25 -10.32
C GLU A 167 11.56 4.55 -10.83
N GLN A 168 10.40 4.48 -11.49
CA GLN A 168 9.72 5.68 -11.98
C GLN A 168 9.14 6.52 -10.85
N PHE A 169 8.72 5.88 -9.77
CA PHE A 169 8.26 6.55 -8.58
C PHE A 169 9.43 7.20 -7.84
N GLN A 170 10.50 6.45 -7.58
CA GLN A 170 11.72 6.90 -6.91
C GLN A 170 12.32 8.13 -7.59
N ASN A 171 12.41 8.11 -8.92
CA ASN A 171 12.94 9.23 -9.71
C ASN A 171 12.13 10.53 -9.58
N LYS A 172 10.87 10.46 -9.12
CA LYS A 172 10.00 11.61 -8.89
C LYS A 172 9.95 12.07 -7.43
N LEU A 173 10.62 11.36 -6.52
CA LEU A 173 10.73 11.78 -5.14
C LEU A 173 11.51 13.09 -5.04
N ASP A 174 11.06 13.92 -4.10
CA ASP A 174 11.78 15.11 -3.69
C ASP A 174 13.14 14.74 -3.05
N HIS A 175 14.17 15.56 -3.25
CA HIS A 175 15.53 15.26 -2.79
C HIS A 175 15.70 15.27 -1.27
N HIS A 176 14.80 15.92 -0.53
CA HIS A 176 14.83 16.01 0.92
C HIS A 176 13.85 15.03 1.60
N THR A 177 13.25 14.13 0.82
CA THR A 177 12.28 13.16 1.32
C THR A 177 12.86 11.75 1.35
N ALA A 178 12.81 11.13 2.53
CA ALA A 178 13.04 9.70 2.70
C ALA A 178 11.72 8.96 2.87
N ILE A 179 11.68 7.71 2.38
CA ILE A 179 10.55 6.79 2.60
C ILE A 179 11.08 5.54 3.30
N VAL A 180 10.36 5.14 4.35
CA VAL A 180 10.57 3.86 5.04
C VAL A 180 9.30 3.04 4.88
N GLU A 181 9.43 1.92 4.16
CA GLU A 181 8.33 1.00 3.90
C GLU A 181 8.56 -0.32 4.61
N PHE A 182 7.62 -0.68 5.48
CA PHE A 182 7.61 -1.96 6.17
C PHE A 182 6.77 -2.96 5.38
N TYR A 183 7.25 -4.19 5.26
CA TYR A 183 6.54 -5.28 4.60
C TYR A 183 6.67 -6.59 5.37
N ILE A 184 5.64 -6.91 6.15
CA ILE A 184 5.49 -8.21 6.83
C ILE A 184 5.12 -9.30 5.82
N THR A 185 6.00 -10.29 5.67
CA THR A 185 5.80 -11.48 4.86
C THR A 185 5.15 -12.60 5.69
N ARG A 186 5.36 -13.88 5.35
CA ARG A 186 4.87 -14.99 6.20
C ARG A 186 5.67 -15.13 7.50
N ASN A 187 6.98 -14.99 7.41
CA ASN A 187 7.89 -15.25 8.53
C ASN A 187 8.96 -14.16 8.71
N LYS A 188 9.00 -13.11 7.88
CA LYS A 188 9.97 -12.03 8.01
C LYS A 188 9.27 -10.67 7.98
N LEU A 189 9.90 -9.67 8.57
CA LEU A 189 9.64 -8.27 8.26
C LEU A 189 10.77 -7.80 7.35
N VAL A 190 10.42 -7.35 6.14
CA VAL A 190 11.34 -6.64 5.25
C VAL A 190 11.10 -5.15 5.43
N THR A 191 12.16 -4.39 5.64
CA THR A 191 12.08 -2.93 5.71
C THR A 191 12.87 -2.35 4.56
N PHE A 192 12.23 -1.53 3.73
CA PHE A 192 12.86 -0.79 2.65
C PHE A 192 13.04 0.66 3.08
N VAL A 193 14.21 1.22 2.82
CA VAL A 193 14.54 2.63 3.04
C VAL A 193 15.03 3.18 1.73
N PHE A 194 14.38 4.22 1.21
CA PHE A 194 14.82 4.80 -0.05
C PHE A 194 14.57 6.30 -0.11
N THR A 195 15.44 6.96 -0.87
CA THR A 195 15.34 8.35 -1.29
C THR A 195 15.36 8.39 -2.81
N ARG A 196 15.46 9.58 -3.41
CA ARG A 196 15.63 9.72 -4.86
C ARG A 196 16.83 8.93 -5.41
N ASN A 197 17.93 8.83 -4.64
CA ASN A 197 19.22 8.31 -5.11
C ASN A 197 19.73 7.09 -4.33
N LEU A 198 19.01 6.66 -3.30
CA LEU A 198 19.43 5.57 -2.42
C LEU A 198 18.30 4.56 -2.27
N VAL A 199 18.66 3.28 -2.30
CA VAL A 199 17.80 2.16 -1.89
C VAL A 199 18.61 1.30 -0.94
N TRP A 200 18.05 1.05 0.24
CA TRP A 200 18.57 0.15 1.25
C TRP A 200 17.44 -0.72 1.77
N TYR A 201 17.77 -1.90 2.28
CA TYR A 201 16.79 -2.74 2.94
C TYR A 201 17.41 -3.53 4.09
N SER A 202 16.55 -3.98 5.00
CA SER A 202 16.89 -4.95 6.03
C SER A 202 15.80 -6.01 6.16
N GLN A 203 16.14 -7.10 6.84
CA GLN A 203 15.21 -8.17 7.15
C GLN A 203 15.31 -8.58 8.62
N LEU A 204 14.17 -8.65 9.29
CA LEU A 204 13.99 -9.29 10.58
C LEU A 204 13.37 -10.66 10.35
N LYS A 205 14.13 -11.73 10.59
CA LYS A 205 13.68 -13.12 10.32
C LYS A 205 12.78 -13.72 11.41
N ASP A 206 12.76 -13.13 12.59
CA ASP A 206 11.97 -13.60 13.73
C ASP A 206 10.82 -12.62 13.98
N LEU A 207 9.65 -12.94 13.40
CA LEU A 207 8.43 -12.16 13.59
C LEU A 207 7.78 -12.38 14.95
N ASP A 208 8.07 -13.49 15.64
CA ASP A 208 7.38 -13.87 16.88
C ASP A 208 7.58 -12.80 17.95
N LYS A 209 8.80 -12.27 18.06
CA LYS A 209 9.08 -11.13 18.96
C LYS A 209 8.24 -9.89 18.66
N LEU A 210 8.05 -9.56 17.38
CA LEU A 210 7.24 -8.42 16.97
C LEU A 210 5.75 -8.67 17.24
N VAL A 211 5.27 -9.87 16.94
CA VAL A 211 3.88 -10.28 17.15
C VAL A 211 3.55 -10.33 18.65
N ASP A 212 4.41 -10.92 19.47
CA ASP A 212 4.26 -10.99 20.92
C ASP A 212 4.28 -9.59 21.55
N TRP A 213 5.19 -8.74 21.09
CA TRP A 213 5.23 -7.34 21.50
C TRP A 213 3.91 -6.63 21.16
N ALA A 214 3.41 -6.79 19.93
CA ALA A 214 2.17 -6.19 19.44
C ALA A 214 0.96 -6.64 20.27
N ASN A 215 0.84 -7.95 20.52
CA ASN A 215 -0.21 -8.53 21.35
C ASN A 215 -0.15 -8.00 22.78
N GLY A 216 1.06 -7.92 23.36
CA GLY A 216 1.28 -7.37 24.70
C GLY A 216 0.93 -5.89 24.79
N TYR A 217 1.23 -5.10 23.77
CA TYR A 217 0.88 -3.68 23.67
C TYR A 217 -0.64 -3.49 23.61
N LEU A 218 -1.32 -4.18 22.69
CA LEU A 218 -2.78 -4.06 22.50
C LEU A 218 -3.57 -4.55 23.72
N LYS A 219 -3.13 -5.64 24.35
CA LYS A 219 -3.72 -6.13 25.60
C LYS A 219 -3.57 -5.14 26.75
N ALA A 220 -2.40 -4.50 26.88
CA ALA A 220 -2.19 -3.49 27.91
C ALA A 220 -3.07 -2.26 27.68
N TYR A 221 -3.17 -1.81 26.42
CA TYR A 221 -4.02 -0.68 26.03
C TYR A 221 -5.50 -0.90 26.37
N SER A 222 -6.04 -2.10 26.09
CA SER A 222 -7.46 -2.39 26.28
C SER A 222 -7.86 -2.72 27.71
N THR A 223 -6.95 -3.29 28.53
CA THR A 223 -7.32 -3.83 29.86
C THR A 223 -6.87 -2.97 31.04
N LYS A 224 -5.80 -2.19 30.90
CA LYS A 224 -5.13 -1.51 32.04
C LYS A 224 -4.54 -0.16 31.64
N LYS A 225 -5.39 0.83 31.34
CA LYS A 225 -4.98 2.16 30.85
C LYS A 225 -3.86 2.82 31.68
N TYR A 226 -3.99 2.85 33.01
CA TYR A 226 -2.96 3.40 33.90
C TYR A 226 -1.59 2.69 33.77
N HIS A 227 -1.57 1.36 33.72
CA HIS A 227 -0.32 0.62 33.54
C HIS A 227 0.24 0.78 32.13
N TYR A 228 -0.62 0.87 31.12
CA TYR A 228 -0.20 1.15 29.75
C TYR A 228 0.54 2.49 29.67
N GLU A 229 -0.04 3.56 30.23
CA GLU A 229 0.56 4.91 30.24
C GLU A 229 1.92 4.91 30.95
N LYS A 230 2.01 4.29 32.14
CA LYS A 230 3.26 4.24 32.92
C LYS A 230 4.41 3.51 32.20
N HIS A 231 4.11 2.56 31.33
CA HIS A 231 5.10 1.73 30.64
C HIS A 231 5.24 2.06 29.15
N LEU A 232 4.57 3.10 28.64
CA LEU A 232 4.55 3.44 27.23
C LEU A 232 5.98 3.68 26.70
N THR A 233 6.78 4.48 27.40
CA THR A 233 8.15 4.79 27.01
C THR A 233 9.00 3.53 26.82
N THR A 234 9.02 2.63 27.81
CA THR A 234 9.78 1.37 27.73
C THR A 234 9.28 0.47 26.60
N ARG A 235 7.95 0.43 26.37
CA ARG A 235 7.37 -0.32 25.25
C ARG A 235 7.83 0.22 23.90
N LEU A 236 7.84 1.54 23.72
CA LEU A 236 8.30 2.17 22.48
C LEU A 236 9.80 1.98 22.25
N HIS A 237 10.63 2.01 23.29
CA HIS A 237 12.06 1.64 23.18
C HIS A 237 12.23 0.19 22.71
N SER A 238 11.48 -0.74 23.30
CA SER A 238 11.51 -2.14 22.88
C SER A 238 11.03 -2.31 21.42
N LEU A 239 10.00 -1.58 20.99
CA LEU A 239 9.57 -1.61 19.59
C LEU A 239 10.62 -1.03 18.65
N ALA A 240 11.26 0.07 19.03
CA ALA A 240 12.32 0.70 18.23
C ALA A 240 13.50 -0.26 18.00
N GLN A 241 13.87 -1.04 19.03
CA GLN A 241 14.88 -2.09 18.92
C GLN A 241 14.44 -3.24 18.02
N ILE A 242 13.20 -3.72 18.17
CA ILE A 242 12.65 -4.79 17.33
C ILE A 242 12.62 -4.38 15.85
N LEU A 243 12.25 -3.12 15.56
CA LEU A 243 12.17 -2.59 14.21
C LEU A 243 13.51 -2.08 13.66
N LEU A 244 14.60 -2.16 14.44
CA LEU A 244 15.93 -1.67 14.06
C LEU A 244 15.92 -0.19 13.62
N ILE A 245 15.24 0.66 14.39
CA ILE A 245 15.07 2.08 14.06
C ILE A 245 16.40 2.80 13.91
N ASP A 246 17.39 2.51 14.77
CA ASP A 246 18.70 3.15 14.69
C ASP A 246 19.42 2.82 13.37
N ASP A 247 19.32 1.57 12.90
CA ASP A 247 19.87 1.16 11.61
C ASP A 247 19.16 1.88 10.47
N ILE A 248 17.82 1.96 10.50
CA ILE A 248 17.02 2.66 9.51
C ILE A 248 17.42 4.14 9.41
N ILE A 249 17.51 4.83 10.55
CA ILE A 249 17.84 6.26 10.59
C ILE A 249 19.26 6.52 10.09
N GLN A 250 20.21 5.63 10.35
CA GLN A 250 21.58 5.76 9.84
C GLN A 250 21.68 5.70 8.32
N GLN A 251 20.75 5.03 7.64
CA GLN A 251 20.73 4.97 6.17
C GLN A 251 20.09 6.19 5.51
N ILE A 252 19.38 7.01 6.28
CA ILE A 252 18.71 8.19 5.74
C ILE A 252 19.73 9.34 5.64
N PRO A 253 19.96 9.90 4.44
CA PRO A 253 20.89 11.00 4.26
C PRO A 253 20.56 12.21 5.17
N PRO A 254 21.56 12.90 5.72
CA PRO A 254 21.34 14.00 6.67
C PRO A 254 20.58 15.18 6.08
N GLU A 255 20.60 15.37 4.76
CA GLU A 255 19.83 16.38 4.04
C GLU A 255 18.33 16.09 3.97
N CYS A 256 17.90 14.85 4.21
CA CYS A 256 16.48 14.50 4.23
C CYS A 256 15.83 15.03 5.51
N ASP A 257 14.98 16.05 5.37
CA ASP A 257 14.28 16.71 6.46
C ASP A 257 12.80 16.28 6.57
N ARG A 258 12.32 15.48 5.61
CA ARG A 258 10.98 14.89 5.58
C ARG A 258 11.06 13.37 5.53
N LEU A 259 10.19 12.72 6.30
CA LEU A 259 10.04 11.26 6.30
C LEU A 259 8.60 10.86 5.98
N ILE A 260 8.45 9.86 5.12
CA ILE A 260 7.18 9.17 4.88
C ILE A 260 7.31 7.73 5.37
N LEU A 261 6.45 7.36 6.32
CA LEU A 261 6.33 6.01 6.84
C LEU A 261 5.22 5.28 6.08
N ILE A 262 5.51 4.08 5.60
CA ILE A 262 4.52 3.17 4.99
C ILE A 262 4.48 1.92 5.86
N PRO A 263 3.61 1.87 6.89
CA PRO A 263 3.42 0.67 7.70
C PRO A 263 2.71 -0.43 6.90
N HIS A 264 2.78 -1.66 7.38
CA HIS A 264 2.03 -2.78 6.83
C HIS A 264 1.34 -3.59 7.94
N ARG A 265 0.08 -4.00 7.67
CA ARG A 265 -0.78 -4.77 8.59
C ARG A 265 -0.92 -4.09 9.96
N PHE A 266 -0.65 -4.81 11.04
CA PHE A 266 -0.86 -4.31 12.40
C PHE A 266 0.08 -3.17 12.80
N LEU A 267 1.15 -2.88 12.03
CA LEU A 267 2.04 -1.75 12.31
C LEU A 267 1.34 -0.39 12.20
N HIS A 268 0.21 -0.30 11.48
CA HIS A 268 -0.62 0.91 11.44
C HIS A 268 -1.20 1.30 12.81
N LEU A 269 -1.23 0.37 13.78
CA LEU A 269 -1.78 0.60 15.11
C LEU A 269 -0.80 1.30 16.05
N PHE A 270 0.47 1.44 15.68
CA PHE A 270 1.52 1.91 16.57
C PHE A 270 2.05 3.29 16.18
N PRO A 271 2.45 4.12 17.14
CA PRO A 271 2.94 5.47 16.89
C PRO A 271 4.39 5.45 16.39
N LEU A 272 4.62 4.95 15.17
CA LEU A 272 5.98 4.79 14.60
C LEU A 272 6.77 6.12 14.60
N HIS A 273 6.13 7.25 14.34
CA HIS A 273 6.75 8.59 14.39
C HIS A 273 7.27 9.00 15.78
N ALA A 274 6.76 8.37 16.85
CA ALA A 274 7.15 8.63 18.23
C ALA A 274 8.19 7.63 18.76
N LEU A 275 8.72 6.75 17.89
CA LEU A 275 9.75 5.81 18.30
C LEU A 275 11.05 6.57 18.62
N PRO A 276 11.74 6.20 19.71
CA PRO A 276 13.03 6.79 20.06
C PRO A 276 14.10 6.36 19.04
N ILE A 277 15.02 7.29 18.78
CA ILE A 277 16.28 7.08 18.08
C ILE A 277 17.35 7.00 19.17
N THR A 278 17.86 5.81 19.40
CA THR A 278 18.86 5.50 20.42
C THR A 278 20.27 5.72 19.88
N SER A 279 20.55 6.89 19.29
CA SER A 279 21.93 7.25 19.02
C SER A 279 22.59 7.71 20.33
N GLN A 280 23.19 6.73 21.04
CA GLN A 280 24.03 6.86 22.23
C GLN A 280 23.31 6.81 23.58
N GLN A 281 23.56 5.71 24.30
CA GLN A 281 23.47 5.67 25.76
C GLN A 281 24.45 6.71 26.33
N GLY A 282 23.96 7.90 26.66
CA GLY A 282 24.78 8.94 27.29
C GLY A 282 24.11 10.31 27.27
N GLU A 283 23.55 10.70 28.42
CA GLU A 283 23.17 12.07 28.80
C GLU A 283 22.42 12.92 27.75
N GLY A 284 21.13 12.59 27.56
CA GLY A 284 20.17 13.44 26.86
C GLY A 284 18.79 12.80 26.81
N ASN A 285 17.73 13.60 26.63
CA ASN A 285 16.41 13.06 26.32
C ASN A 285 16.50 12.33 24.95
N PRO A 286 16.05 11.07 24.84
CA PRO A 286 16.12 10.32 23.59
C PRO A 286 15.30 11.06 22.52
N LYS A 287 15.98 11.43 21.43
CA LYS A 287 15.34 12.08 20.29
C LYS A 287 14.39 11.10 19.62
N ILE A 288 13.16 11.51 19.31
CA ILE A 288 12.21 10.65 18.58
C ILE A 288 12.30 10.86 17.07
N ILE A 289 11.76 9.93 16.28
CA ILE A 289 11.73 10.03 14.81
C ILE A 289 11.14 11.38 14.36
N MET A 290 10.02 11.82 14.93
CA MET A 290 9.39 13.10 14.55
C MET A 290 10.30 14.32 14.71
N GLU A 291 11.17 14.33 15.72
CA GLU A 291 12.11 15.44 15.95
C GLU A 291 13.31 15.40 14.99
N ARG A 292 13.57 14.26 14.34
CA ARG A 292 14.64 14.13 13.34
C ARG A 292 14.27 14.80 12.01
N PHE A 293 12.98 14.89 11.68
CA PHE A 293 12.50 15.36 10.39
C PHE A 293 11.68 16.66 10.55
N PRO A 294 12.33 17.84 10.55
CA PRO A 294 11.66 19.12 10.81
C PRO A 294 10.64 19.51 9.73
N ALA A 295 10.76 19.01 8.50
CA ALA A 295 9.75 19.19 7.46
C ALA A 295 8.56 18.20 7.57
N GLY A 296 8.54 17.42 8.66
CA GLY A 296 7.44 16.57 9.09
C GLY A 296 7.65 15.08 8.83
N VAL A 297 6.98 14.28 9.67
CA VAL A 297 6.78 12.84 9.45
C VAL A 297 5.34 12.61 9.05
N SER A 298 5.14 11.93 7.93
CA SER A 298 3.81 11.61 7.42
C SER A 298 3.65 10.11 7.21
N TYR A 299 2.40 9.67 7.08
CA TYR A 299 2.08 8.28 6.77
C TYR A 299 1.45 8.20 5.39
N ALA A 300 1.84 7.18 4.64
CA ALA A 300 1.15 6.79 3.42
C ALA A 300 0.77 5.31 3.51
N PRO A 301 -0.40 4.91 2.95
CA PRO A 301 -0.80 3.51 2.91
C PRO A 301 0.03 2.69 1.90
N SER A 302 0.56 3.32 0.85
CA SER A 302 1.50 2.74 -0.11
C SER A 302 2.09 3.80 -1.03
N CYS A 303 3.19 3.48 -1.72
CA CYS A 303 3.81 4.34 -2.72
C CYS A 303 2.87 4.64 -3.89
N GLN A 304 2.07 3.65 -4.34
CA GLN A 304 1.12 3.83 -5.42
C GLN A 304 0.04 4.88 -5.09
N LEU A 305 -0.48 4.89 -3.86
CA LEU A 305 -1.46 5.89 -3.42
C LEU A 305 -0.82 7.26 -3.21
N LEU A 306 0.41 7.30 -2.69
CA LEU A 306 1.17 8.54 -2.60
C LEU A 306 1.39 9.16 -3.99
N GLN A 307 1.79 8.35 -4.97
CA GLN A 307 1.94 8.77 -6.36
C GLN A 307 0.62 9.29 -6.94
N LEU A 308 -0.50 8.60 -6.68
CA LEU A 308 -1.82 9.03 -7.11
C LEU A 308 -2.19 10.41 -6.55
N VAL A 309 -2.00 10.62 -5.24
CA VAL A 309 -2.32 11.89 -4.58
C VAL A 309 -1.48 13.05 -5.15
N GLN A 310 -0.22 12.80 -5.49
CA GLN A 310 0.66 13.81 -6.12
C GLN A 310 0.18 14.26 -7.51
N THR A 311 -0.66 13.47 -8.21
CA THR A 311 -1.25 13.89 -9.50
C THR A 311 -2.44 14.83 -9.34
N ARG A 312 -2.99 14.97 -8.13
CA ARG A 312 -4.19 15.78 -7.89
C ARG A 312 -3.81 17.26 -7.84
N LYS A 313 -4.49 18.08 -8.64
CA LYS A 313 -4.41 19.53 -8.54
C LYS A 313 -5.12 19.98 -7.27
N ARG A 314 -4.39 20.61 -6.37
CA ARG A 314 -4.95 21.30 -5.21
C ARG A 314 -4.82 22.80 -5.44
N PRO A 315 -5.79 23.62 -4.98
CA PRO A 315 -5.60 25.07 -4.94
C PRO A 315 -4.31 25.37 -4.16
N GLU A 316 -3.54 26.36 -4.64
CA GLU A 316 -2.32 26.81 -3.95
C GLU A 316 -2.66 27.45 -2.60
N GLU A 317 -3.83 28.11 -2.53
CA GLU A 317 -4.32 28.74 -1.31
C GLU A 317 -5.46 27.91 -0.70
N PHE A 318 -5.25 27.46 0.54
CA PHE A 318 -6.24 26.73 1.31
C PHE A 318 -7.02 27.71 2.20
N THR A 319 -7.92 28.48 1.59
CA THR A 319 -8.63 29.59 2.25
C THR A 319 -9.98 29.23 2.86
N HIS A 320 -10.52 28.06 2.50
CA HIS A 320 -11.85 27.61 2.92
C HIS A 320 -11.76 26.60 4.05
N LEU A 321 -12.65 26.73 5.04
CA LEU A 321 -12.79 25.80 6.15
C LEU A 321 -14.23 25.30 6.24
N PHE A 322 -14.40 23.99 6.28
CA PHE A 322 -15.62 23.35 6.73
C PHE A 322 -15.32 22.54 7.99
N ALA A 323 -15.88 22.92 9.13
CA ALA A 323 -15.66 22.25 10.41
C ALA A 323 -16.97 21.71 10.97
N VAL A 324 -16.95 20.48 11.50
CA VAL A 324 -18.05 19.90 12.28
C VAL A 324 -17.64 19.94 13.75
N GLN A 325 -18.32 20.79 14.52
CA GLN A 325 -17.97 21.11 15.90
C GLN A 325 -18.82 20.31 16.88
N ASN A 326 -18.14 19.53 17.73
CA ASN A 326 -18.70 18.79 18.87
C ASN A 326 -20.10 18.19 18.60
N PRO A 327 -20.24 17.29 17.59
CA PRO A 327 -21.54 16.77 17.21
C PRO A 327 -22.25 16.07 18.37
N SER A 328 -21.54 15.28 19.17
CA SER A 328 -22.12 14.54 20.31
C SER A 328 -22.28 15.36 21.59
N GLY A 329 -21.85 16.63 21.62
CA GLY A 329 -21.96 17.50 22.78
C GLY A 329 -21.05 17.15 23.97
N ASP A 330 -20.18 16.13 23.84
CA ASP A 330 -19.34 15.58 24.91
C ASP A 330 -17.88 16.07 24.89
N LEU A 331 -17.56 17.04 24.02
CA LEU A 331 -16.24 17.65 23.90
C LEU A 331 -16.26 19.17 24.23
N ASP A 332 -16.25 19.49 25.53
CA ASP A 332 -16.43 20.87 26.06
C ASP A 332 -15.42 21.91 25.53
N TYR A 333 -14.21 21.48 25.17
CA TYR A 333 -13.15 22.38 24.69
C TYR A 333 -13.15 22.57 23.18
N THR A 334 -13.83 21.70 22.42
CA THR A 334 -13.85 21.77 20.96
C THR A 334 -14.37 23.11 20.41
N PRO A 335 -15.39 23.77 20.99
CA PRO A 335 -15.78 25.12 20.54
C PRO A 335 -14.64 26.14 20.57
N ILE A 336 -13.83 26.13 21.64
CA ILE A 336 -12.68 27.04 21.79
C ILE A 336 -11.62 26.71 20.73
N GLU A 337 -11.35 25.44 20.50
CA GLU A 337 -10.40 24.98 19.49
C GLU A 337 -10.83 25.37 18.06
N VAL A 338 -12.11 25.17 17.72
CA VAL A 338 -12.65 25.55 16.40
C VAL A 338 -12.58 27.05 16.19
N ASP A 339 -12.89 27.87 17.20
CA ASP A 339 -12.79 29.33 17.10
C ASP A 339 -11.36 29.80 16.84
N VAL A 340 -10.35 29.16 17.45
CA VAL A 340 -8.94 29.44 17.18
C VAL A 340 -8.56 29.03 15.76
N VAL A 341 -8.95 27.82 15.33
CA VAL A 341 -8.63 27.32 13.97
C VAL A 341 -9.27 28.18 12.89
N LYS A 342 -10.52 28.62 13.10
CA LYS A 342 -11.24 29.53 12.20
C LYS A 342 -10.47 30.81 11.90
N GLY A 343 -9.69 31.33 12.86
CA GLY A 343 -8.90 32.55 12.69
C GLY A 343 -7.82 32.48 11.60
N TYR A 344 -7.46 31.27 11.13
CA TYR A 344 -6.49 31.07 10.04
C TYR A 344 -7.12 31.07 8.64
N PHE A 345 -8.45 31.15 8.53
CA PHE A 345 -9.18 31.04 7.27
C PHE A 345 -9.96 32.32 6.93
N ASN A 346 -10.42 32.42 5.68
CA ASN A 346 -11.25 33.55 5.27
C ASN A 346 -12.58 33.58 6.05
N PRO A 347 -13.16 34.77 6.29
CA PRO A 347 -14.49 34.85 6.90
C PRO A 347 -15.56 34.21 5.98
N PRO A 348 -16.78 33.96 6.49
CA PRO A 348 -17.90 33.49 5.67
C PRO A 348 -18.06 34.32 4.38
N PRO A 349 -18.36 33.68 3.24
CA PRO A 349 -18.86 32.31 3.09
C PRO A 349 -17.79 31.20 3.04
N ASP A 350 -16.51 31.55 3.04
CA ASP A 350 -15.41 30.57 2.87
C ASP A 350 -15.18 29.71 4.12
N THR A 351 -15.66 30.16 5.28
CA THR A 351 -15.70 29.37 6.52
C THR A 351 -17.11 29.04 6.95
N GLU A 352 -17.39 27.74 7.07
CA GLU A 352 -18.65 27.17 7.55
C GLU A 352 -18.38 26.25 8.75
N ILE A 353 -19.13 26.46 9.84
CA ILE A 353 -19.07 25.64 11.05
C ILE A 353 -20.44 25.02 11.27
N LEU A 354 -20.50 23.70 11.22
CA LEU A 354 -21.67 22.93 11.58
C LEU A 354 -21.60 22.58 13.06
N VAL A 355 -22.52 23.11 13.85
CA VAL A 355 -22.72 22.77 15.28
C VAL A 355 -23.99 21.94 15.38
N GLU A 356 -24.00 20.81 16.11
CA GLU A 356 -25.25 20.10 16.41
C GLU A 356 -26.14 20.94 17.35
N ASN A 357 -27.02 21.71 16.70
CA ASN A 357 -28.32 22.24 17.14
C ASN A 357 -28.94 23.03 15.96
N ALA A 358 -28.74 22.56 14.72
CA ALA A 358 -29.48 23.07 13.57
C ALA A 358 -30.87 22.38 13.59
N PRO A 359 -31.98 23.13 13.66
CA PRO A 359 -33.34 22.59 13.83
C PRO A 359 -33.81 21.69 12.69
#